data_AF-A0A926WZC7-F1
#
_entry.id   AF-A0A926WZC7-F1
#
_cell.length_a   1.000
_cell.length_b   1.000
_cell.length_c   1.000
_cell.angle_alpha   90.00
_cell.angle_beta   90.00
_cell.angle_gamma   90.00
#
_symmetry.space_group_name_H-M   'P 1'
#
loop_
_entity.id
_entity.type
_entity.pdbx_description
1 polymer ?
#
loop_
_entity_poly.entity_id
_entity_poly.type
_entity_poly.pdbx_seq_one_letter_code
_entity_poly.pdbx_strand_id
1 'polypeptide(L)'
;MKEVIDFITKYLKEVKPFSGQTFILLSLFSWLMSLLVDSEFVRDFLSWFGWLFLTIGIDWVLAGVKQNILGIDVYPGPWIAGALACSFLFYGWSDVSLAAISWPIVSALIATIPKFLKKGLEVVNPTIDGKKFAVDRQEIVLLLFFSAILSCWIQFFFLLQNWLQEYPSLMADEFTRSAFVVKVASSTQNSRGVMFLNLAETALRERLEPAPWGEVERWLFETDIEIPRLEEEVRRRIPRAEEDRLWNLEGEVSAGNPGYALTLRAFWLGPSSRPDGYYAQKVCSITERPNRVTTTAPGQAPTVIPAATATQVVCEQAVDLNWITPTPVIPPNAE
;
A
#
# COMPACT_ATOMS: atom_id res chain seq x y z
N MET A 1 -20.48 -39.85 -12.84
CA MET A 1 -20.09 -39.86 -14.27
C MET A 1 -21.28 -39.79 -15.22
N LYS A 2 -22.28 -40.69 -15.12
CA LYS A 2 -23.46 -40.66 -16.03
C LYS A 2 -24.28 -39.37 -15.95
N GLU A 3 -24.52 -38.84 -14.75
CA GLU A 3 -25.25 -37.55 -14.59
C GLU A 3 -24.50 -36.35 -15.19
N VAL A 4 -23.17 -36.33 -15.09
CA VAL A 4 -22.33 -35.29 -15.69
C VAL A 4 -22.35 -35.40 -17.20
N ILE A 5 -22.27 -36.63 -17.72
CA ILE A 5 -22.37 -36.88 -19.16
C ILE A 5 -23.74 -36.45 -19.67
N ASP A 6 -24.84 -36.87 -19.03
CA ASP A 6 -26.20 -36.50 -19.43
C ASP A 6 -26.47 -34.99 -19.33
N PHE A 7 -25.88 -34.31 -18.34
CA PHE A 7 -25.91 -32.85 -18.23
C PHE A 7 -25.18 -32.19 -19.41
N ILE A 8 -24.01 -32.69 -19.78
CA ILE A 8 -23.22 -32.22 -20.93
C ILE A 8 -23.96 -32.51 -22.25
N THR A 9 -24.54 -33.70 -22.44
CA THR A 9 -25.30 -34.04 -23.66
C THR A 9 -26.55 -33.19 -23.82
N LYS A 10 -27.26 -32.92 -22.71
CA LYS A 10 -28.44 -32.06 -22.72
C LYS A 10 -28.07 -30.60 -23.03
N TYR A 11 -26.97 -30.10 -22.45
CA TYR A 11 -26.47 -28.75 -22.72
C TYR A 11 -25.96 -28.60 -24.16
N LEU A 12 -25.25 -29.60 -24.70
CA LEU A 12 -24.81 -29.65 -26.10
C LEU A 12 -25.97 -29.63 -27.10
N LYS A 13 -27.12 -30.21 -26.75
CA LYS A 13 -28.29 -30.31 -27.64
C LYS A 13 -29.04 -28.98 -27.82
N GLU A 14 -28.86 -28.03 -26.90
CA GLU A 14 -29.49 -26.70 -26.94
C GLU A 14 -28.59 -25.63 -27.59
N VAL A 15 -27.35 -25.97 -27.96
CA VAL A 15 -26.41 -25.03 -28.59
C VAL A 15 -26.90 -24.70 -30.01
N LYS A 16 -27.36 -23.46 -30.20
CA LYS A 16 -27.67 -22.94 -31.53
C LYS A 16 -26.35 -22.79 -32.32
N PRO A 17 -26.26 -23.27 -33.57
CA PRO A 17 -25.11 -22.96 -34.43
C PRO A 17 -25.02 -21.45 -34.64
N PHE A 18 -23.81 -20.88 -34.62
CA PHE A 18 -23.53 -19.42 -34.62
C PHE A 18 -24.02 -18.68 -33.34
N SER A 19 -23.79 -19.27 -32.17
CA SER A 19 -24.05 -18.64 -30.86
C SER A 19 -22.74 -18.39 -30.10
N GLY A 20 -22.70 -17.39 -29.22
CA GLY A 20 -21.58 -17.17 -28.30
C GLY A 20 -21.21 -18.41 -27.46
N GLN A 21 -22.19 -19.28 -27.22
CA GLN A 21 -22.00 -20.60 -26.59
C GLN A 21 -21.05 -21.52 -27.37
N THR A 22 -21.04 -21.43 -28.71
CA THR A 22 -20.13 -22.23 -29.56
C THR A 22 -18.68 -21.80 -29.36
N PHE A 23 -18.41 -20.50 -29.22
CA PHE A 23 -17.07 -19.98 -28.93
C PHE A 23 -16.60 -20.37 -27.53
N ILE A 24 -17.47 -20.33 -26.52
CA ILE A 24 -17.15 -20.82 -25.17
C ILE A 24 -16.81 -22.30 -25.18
N LEU A 25 -17.57 -23.12 -25.95
CA LEU A 25 -17.28 -24.54 -26.09
C LEU A 25 -15.96 -24.79 -26.83
N LEU A 26 -15.67 -24.02 -27.89
CA LEU A 26 -14.38 -24.07 -28.59
C LEU A 26 -13.23 -23.71 -27.65
N SER A 27 -13.40 -22.69 -26.80
CA SER A 27 -12.42 -22.34 -25.77
C SER A 27 -12.14 -23.51 -24.84
N LEU A 28 -13.19 -24.12 -24.31
CA LEU A 28 -13.06 -25.25 -23.39
C LEU A 28 -12.42 -26.46 -24.06
N PHE A 29 -12.76 -26.71 -25.33
CA PHE A 29 -12.14 -27.76 -26.13
C PHE A 29 -10.65 -27.48 -26.38
N SER A 30 -10.29 -26.26 -26.78
CA SER A 30 -8.90 -25.85 -26.98
C SER A 30 -8.08 -25.94 -25.68
N TRP A 31 -8.66 -25.53 -24.56
CA TRP A 31 -8.04 -25.68 -23.24
C TRP A 31 -7.86 -27.15 -22.84
N LEU A 32 -8.88 -28.00 -23.05
CA LEU A 32 -8.79 -29.42 -22.76
C LEU A 32 -7.72 -30.11 -23.62
N MET A 33 -7.68 -29.80 -24.91
CA MET A 33 -6.67 -30.32 -25.83
C MET A 33 -5.27 -29.80 -25.47
N SER A 34 -5.15 -28.59 -24.96
CA SER A 34 -3.87 -28.06 -24.44
C SER A 34 -3.32 -28.90 -23.27
N LEU A 35 -4.16 -29.55 -22.47
CA LEU A 35 -3.70 -30.42 -21.37
C LEU A 35 -3.22 -31.81 -21.85
N LEU A 36 -3.67 -32.23 -23.03
CA LEU A 36 -3.42 -33.56 -23.60
C LEU A 36 -2.18 -33.59 -24.52
N VAL A 37 -1.58 -32.43 -24.82
CA VAL A 37 -0.46 -32.30 -25.75
C VAL A 37 0.84 -32.07 -25.00
N ASP A 38 1.83 -32.93 -25.26
CA ASP A 38 3.16 -32.87 -24.63
C ASP A 38 4.09 -31.80 -25.25
N SER A 39 3.81 -31.34 -26.46
CA SER A 39 4.61 -30.30 -27.13
C SER A 39 4.29 -28.91 -26.58
N GLU A 40 5.30 -28.23 -26.02
CA GLU A 40 5.14 -26.90 -25.43
C GLU A 40 4.60 -25.87 -26.43
N PHE A 41 5.11 -25.86 -27.67
CA PHE A 41 4.65 -24.94 -28.70
C PHE A 41 3.16 -25.12 -29.03
N VAL A 42 2.74 -26.37 -29.21
CA VAL A 42 1.34 -26.68 -29.57
C VAL A 42 0.42 -26.40 -28.38
N ARG A 43 0.86 -26.69 -27.16
CA ARG A 43 0.17 -26.35 -25.91
C ARG A 43 -0.07 -24.84 -25.80
N ASP A 44 0.97 -24.03 -25.98
CA ASP A 44 0.85 -22.58 -25.86
C ASP A 44 -0.04 -21.98 -26.96
N PHE A 45 0.07 -22.50 -28.18
CA PHE A 45 -0.82 -22.11 -29.28
C PHE A 45 -2.29 -22.44 -28.98
N LEU A 46 -2.58 -23.66 -28.51
CA LEU A 46 -3.95 -24.06 -28.15
C LEU A 46 -4.50 -23.24 -26.97
N SER A 47 -3.67 -22.98 -25.97
CA SER A 47 -4.03 -22.12 -24.83
C SER A 47 -4.40 -20.71 -25.31
N TRP A 48 -3.61 -20.14 -26.22
CA TRP A 48 -3.88 -18.83 -26.82
C TRP A 48 -5.22 -18.78 -27.56
N PHE A 49 -5.52 -19.79 -28.38
CA PHE A 49 -6.83 -19.90 -29.04
C PHE A 49 -7.96 -20.13 -28.05
N GLY A 50 -7.72 -20.87 -26.97
CA GLY A 50 -8.67 -21.05 -25.88
C GLY A 50 -9.12 -19.70 -25.31
N TRP A 51 -8.16 -18.87 -24.90
CA TRP A 51 -8.42 -17.53 -24.36
C TRP A 51 -9.06 -16.58 -25.38
N LEU A 52 -8.64 -16.64 -26.65
CA LEU A 52 -9.25 -15.84 -27.71
C LEU A 52 -10.72 -16.22 -27.94
N PHE A 53 -11.04 -17.51 -28.00
CA PHE A 53 -12.44 -17.93 -28.14
C PHE A 53 -13.26 -17.65 -26.89
N LEU A 54 -12.66 -17.69 -25.70
CA LEU A 54 -13.33 -17.36 -24.45
C LEU A 54 -13.76 -15.90 -24.42
N THR A 55 -12.84 -14.99 -24.75
CA THR A 55 -13.09 -13.54 -24.73
C THR A 55 -14.18 -13.16 -25.74
N ILE A 56 -14.10 -13.65 -26.98
CA ILE A 56 -15.13 -13.43 -28.01
C ILE A 56 -16.47 -14.07 -27.60
N GLY A 57 -16.44 -15.29 -27.08
CA GLY A 57 -17.66 -16.01 -26.68
C GLY A 57 -18.41 -15.32 -25.54
N ILE A 58 -17.68 -14.83 -24.53
CA ILE A 58 -18.25 -14.10 -23.40
C ILE A 58 -18.80 -12.74 -23.85
N ASP A 59 -18.04 -11.97 -24.64
CA ASP A 59 -18.53 -10.70 -25.18
C ASP A 59 -19.83 -10.90 -25.97
N TRP A 60 -19.89 -11.92 -26.81
CA TRP A 60 -21.07 -12.24 -27.62
C TRP A 60 -22.27 -12.66 -26.78
N VAL A 61 -22.09 -13.49 -25.75
CA VAL A 61 -23.17 -13.91 -24.84
C VAL A 61 -23.71 -12.70 -24.08
N LEU A 62 -22.84 -11.76 -23.70
CA LEU A 62 -23.19 -10.56 -22.95
C LEU A 62 -23.64 -9.38 -23.83
N ALA A 63 -23.46 -9.44 -25.15
CA ALA A 63 -23.82 -8.36 -26.08
C ALA A 63 -25.32 -7.99 -26.04
N GLY A 64 -26.18 -8.95 -25.67
CA GLY A 64 -27.63 -8.73 -25.51
C GLY A 64 -28.07 -8.31 -24.11
N VAL A 65 -27.16 -8.34 -23.12
CA VAL A 65 -27.50 -8.07 -21.72
C VAL A 65 -27.31 -6.59 -21.44
N LYS A 66 -28.42 -5.89 -21.20
CA LYS A 66 -28.39 -4.51 -20.71
C LYS A 66 -28.59 -4.53 -19.21
N GLN A 67 -27.72 -3.85 -18.47
CA GLN A 67 -27.91 -3.63 -17.04
C GLN A 67 -28.16 -2.15 -16.80
N ASN A 68 -29.27 -1.85 -16.13
CA ASN A 68 -29.58 -0.50 -15.71
C ASN A 68 -28.92 -0.25 -14.35
N ILE A 69 -27.83 0.51 -14.36
CA ILE A 69 -27.14 0.92 -13.14
C ILE A 69 -27.46 2.40 -12.95
N LEU A 70 -28.16 2.74 -11.87
CA LEU A 70 -28.46 4.13 -11.50
C LEU A 70 -29.16 4.94 -12.60
N GLY A 71 -30.02 4.31 -13.42
CA GLY A 71 -30.73 4.97 -14.52
C GLY A 71 -29.97 5.04 -15.84
N ILE A 72 -28.74 4.50 -15.89
CA ILE A 72 -27.91 4.43 -17.09
C ILE A 72 -27.88 2.97 -17.60
N ASP A 73 -28.23 2.77 -18.87
CA ASP A 73 -28.13 1.47 -19.51
C ASP A 73 -26.67 1.20 -19.92
N VAL A 74 -25.99 0.31 -19.19
CA VAL A 74 -24.59 -0.07 -19.44
C VAL A 74 -24.53 -1.45 -20.07
N TYR A 75 -23.61 -1.61 -21.03
CA TYR A 75 -23.28 -2.90 -21.66
C TYR A 75 -22.04 -3.50 -20.98
N PRO A 76 -22.18 -4.54 -20.14
CA PRO A 76 -21.06 -5.11 -19.41
C PRO A 76 -20.14 -6.01 -20.26
N GLY A 77 -20.57 -6.42 -21.46
CA GLY A 77 -19.82 -7.33 -22.34
C GLY A 77 -18.38 -6.89 -22.59
N PRO A 78 -18.14 -5.69 -23.16
CA PRO A 78 -16.80 -5.22 -23.45
C PRO A 78 -15.93 -5.00 -22.20
N TRP A 79 -16.55 -4.70 -21.05
CA TRP A 79 -15.86 -4.57 -19.77
C TRP A 79 -15.31 -5.93 -19.31
N ILE A 80 -16.15 -6.97 -19.30
CA ILE A 80 -15.74 -8.31 -18.89
C ILE A 80 -14.76 -8.92 -19.89
N ALA A 81 -15.00 -8.74 -21.19
CA ALA A 81 -14.12 -9.22 -22.25
C ALA A 81 -12.75 -8.56 -22.18
N GLY A 82 -12.69 -7.24 -21.94
CA GLY A 82 -11.43 -6.54 -21.74
C GLY A 82 -10.69 -6.95 -20.48
N ALA A 83 -11.39 -7.27 -19.39
CA ALA A 83 -10.77 -7.79 -18.17
C ALA A 83 -10.07 -9.12 -18.44
N LEU A 84 -10.78 -10.05 -19.10
CA LEU A 84 -10.23 -11.35 -19.48
C LEU A 84 -9.06 -11.21 -20.47
N ALA A 85 -9.18 -10.32 -21.45
CA ALA A 85 -8.11 -10.04 -22.40
C ALA A 85 -6.85 -9.48 -21.69
N CYS A 86 -7.02 -8.57 -20.73
CA CYS A 86 -5.90 -8.02 -19.95
C CYS A 86 -5.29 -9.07 -19.03
N SER A 87 -6.11 -9.85 -18.31
CA SER A 87 -5.63 -10.95 -17.47
C SER A 87 -4.80 -11.95 -18.26
N PHE A 88 -5.20 -12.27 -19.50
CA PHE A 88 -4.43 -13.16 -20.37
C PHE A 88 -3.14 -12.51 -20.90
N LEU A 89 -3.22 -11.30 -21.45
CA LEU A 89 -2.05 -10.59 -22.02
C LEU A 89 -0.94 -10.40 -20.99
N PHE A 90 -1.30 -10.16 -19.73
CA PHE A 90 -0.37 -9.93 -18.64
C PHE A 90 -0.20 -11.13 -17.70
N TYR A 91 -0.74 -12.30 -18.03
CA TYR A 91 -0.64 -13.50 -17.20
C TYR A 91 0.82 -13.91 -16.89
N GLY A 92 1.74 -13.64 -17.83
CA GLY A 92 3.17 -13.90 -17.66
C GLY A 92 3.97 -12.75 -17.01
N TRP A 93 3.32 -11.63 -16.71
CA TRP A 93 3.98 -10.45 -16.13
C TRP A 93 3.69 -10.45 -14.63
N SER A 94 4.71 -10.26 -13.80
CA SER A 94 4.54 -10.24 -12.33
C SER A 94 3.73 -9.05 -11.83
N ASP A 95 3.45 -8.07 -12.69
CA ASP A 95 2.83 -6.81 -12.32
C ASP A 95 1.35 -6.76 -12.72
N VAL A 96 0.50 -7.15 -11.76
CA VAL A 96 -0.96 -7.09 -11.86
C VAL A 96 -1.45 -5.65 -12.09
N SER A 97 -0.67 -4.65 -11.68
CA SER A 97 -1.01 -3.24 -11.83
C SER A 97 -1.15 -2.87 -13.30
N LEU A 98 -0.28 -3.38 -14.17
CA LEU A 98 -0.31 -3.04 -15.60
C LEU A 98 -1.60 -3.55 -16.27
N ALA A 99 -2.03 -4.76 -15.92
CA ALA A 99 -3.27 -5.34 -16.42
C ALA A 99 -4.48 -4.51 -16.01
N ALA A 100 -4.54 -4.11 -14.73
CA ALA A 100 -5.62 -3.28 -14.20
C ALA A 100 -5.63 -1.86 -14.81
N ILE A 101 -4.46 -1.26 -15.06
CA ILE A 101 -4.33 0.07 -15.70
C ILE A 101 -4.81 0.01 -17.16
N SER A 102 -4.44 -1.03 -17.90
CA SER A 102 -4.82 -1.17 -19.33
C SER A 102 -6.28 -1.57 -19.56
N TRP A 103 -6.92 -2.16 -18.56
CA TRP A 103 -8.25 -2.76 -18.68
C TRP A 103 -9.31 -1.82 -19.27
N PRO A 104 -9.51 -0.60 -18.75
CA PRO A 104 -10.52 0.31 -19.31
C PRO A 104 -10.30 0.65 -20.78
N ILE A 105 -9.03 0.80 -21.21
CA ILE A 105 -8.68 1.12 -22.60
C ILE A 105 -8.96 -0.08 -23.51
N VAL A 106 -8.53 -1.28 -23.11
CA VAL A 106 -8.79 -2.50 -23.88
C VAL A 106 -10.29 -2.78 -24.00
N SER A 107 -11.06 -2.57 -22.93
CA SER A 107 -12.51 -2.66 -22.96
C SER A 107 -13.16 -1.67 -23.91
N ALA A 108 -12.68 -0.41 -23.95
CA ALA A 108 -13.15 0.57 -24.93
C ALA A 108 -12.83 0.12 -26.37
N LEU A 109 -11.62 -0.37 -26.62
CA LEU A 109 -11.25 -0.87 -27.95
C LEU A 109 -12.18 -2.00 -28.41
N ILE A 110 -12.43 -2.99 -27.55
CA ILE A 110 -13.36 -4.10 -27.85
C ILE A 110 -14.77 -3.58 -28.18
N ALA A 111 -15.28 -2.63 -27.39
CA ALA A 111 -16.60 -2.04 -27.61
C ALA A 111 -16.72 -1.32 -28.97
N THR A 112 -15.61 -0.83 -29.53
CA THR A 112 -15.60 -0.12 -30.81
C THR A 112 -15.55 -1.05 -32.01
N ILE A 113 -15.03 -2.28 -31.88
CA ILE A 113 -14.91 -3.27 -32.97
C ILE A 113 -16.22 -3.45 -33.75
N PRO A 114 -17.38 -3.72 -33.12
CA PRO A 114 -18.63 -3.92 -33.87
C PRO A 114 -19.09 -2.68 -34.63
N LYS A 115 -18.67 -1.47 -34.23
CA LYS A 115 -19.02 -0.21 -34.93
C LYS A 115 -18.29 -0.07 -36.27
N PHE A 116 -17.15 -0.75 -36.44
CA PHE A 116 -16.37 -0.76 -37.68
C PHE A 116 -16.74 -1.93 -38.62
N LEU A 117 -17.53 -2.91 -38.14
CA LEU A 117 -17.93 -4.09 -38.89
C LEU A 117 -19.41 -4.01 -39.32
N LYS A 118 -19.70 -3.78 -40.61
CA LYS A 118 -21.06 -3.93 -41.15
C LYS A 118 -21.44 -5.42 -41.30
N LYS A 119 -22.75 -5.71 -41.36
CA LYS A 119 -23.30 -7.02 -41.77
C LYS A 119 -22.69 -7.40 -43.14
N GLY A 120 -21.69 -8.28 -43.16
CA GLY A 120 -20.99 -8.70 -44.39
C GLY A 120 -19.47 -8.56 -44.40
N LEU A 121 -18.80 -8.16 -43.31
CA LEU A 121 -17.33 -8.05 -43.22
C LEU A 121 -16.69 -7.04 -44.20
N GLU A 122 -17.47 -6.10 -44.74
CA GLU A 122 -16.93 -4.99 -45.52
C GLU A 122 -16.35 -3.92 -44.57
N VAL A 123 -15.04 -3.72 -44.63
CA VAL A 123 -14.33 -2.65 -43.91
C VAL A 123 -14.72 -1.31 -44.54
N VAL A 124 -15.56 -0.54 -43.86
CA VAL A 124 -16.00 0.77 -44.35
C VAL A 124 -14.87 1.78 -44.17
N ASN A 125 -14.33 2.29 -45.28
CA ASN A 125 -13.42 3.42 -45.27
C ASN A 125 -14.23 4.71 -44.98
N PRO A 126 -13.96 5.44 -43.89
CA PRO A 126 -14.91 6.38 -43.32
C PRO A 126 -14.82 7.76 -43.96
N THR A 127 -15.36 7.92 -45.18
CA THR A 127 -15.41 9.24 -45.84
C THR A 127 -16.75 9.60 -46.48
N ILE A 128 -17.73 8.69 -46.64
CA ILE A 128 -18.84 8.92 -47.59
C ILE A 128 -20.28 8.95 -47.01
N ASP A 129 -20.56 8.45 -45.80
CA ASP A 129 -21.92 8.53 -45.19
C ASP A 129 -22.00 9.58 -44.06
N GLY A 130 -21.91 10.86 -44.45
CA GLY A 130 -21.53 12.02 -43.62
C GLY A 130 -22.46 12.50 -42.48
N LYS A 131 -23.46 11.75 -42.00
CA LYS A 131 -24.28 12.17 -40.83
C LYS A 131 -24.35 11.18 -39.68
N LYS A 132 -24.37 9.87 -39.96
CA LYS A 132 -24.46 8.84 -38.90
C LYS A 132 -23.10 8.60 -38.24
N PHE A 133 -22.03 8.60 -39.06
CA PHE A 133 -20.66 8.35 -38.59
C PHE A 133 -20.08 9.49 -37.74
N ALA A 134 -20.56 10.73 -37.89
CA ALA A 134 -20.10 11.85 -37.07
C ALA A 134 -20.51 11.69 -35.60
N VAL A 135 -21.72 11.18 -35.34
CA VAL A 135 -22.22 10.88 -34.00
C VAL A 135 -21.48 9.68 -33.41
N ASP A 136 -21.26 8.62 -34.20
CA ASP A 136 -20.50 7.45 -33.76
C ASP A 136 -19.03 7.80 -33.42
N ARG A 137 -18.39 8.70 -34.17
CA ARG A 137 -17.04 9.20 -33.85
C ARG A 137 -16.98 9.90 -32.50
N GLN A 138 -17.94 10.77 -32.20
CA GLN A 138 -17.99 11.47 -30.92
C GLN A 138 -18.18 10.48 -29.76
N GLU A 139 -19.05 9.48 -29.93
CA GLU A 139 -19.28 8.44 -28.93
C GLU A 139 -18.02 7.59 -28.69
N ILE A 140 -17.30 7.20 -29.75
CA ILE A 140 -16.04 6.45 -29.66
C ILE A 140 -14.96 7.27 -28.95
N VAL A 141 -14.81 8.54 -29.34
CA VAL A 141 -13.84 9.45 -28.72
C VAL A 141 -14.16 9.66 -27.25
N LEU A 142 -15.43 9.88 -26.91
CA LEU A 142 -15.87 10.07 -25.53
C LEU A 142 -15.66 8.80 -24.69
N LEU A 143 -15.96 7.62 -25.23
CA LEU A 143 -15.70 6.34 -24.57
C LEU A 143 -14.20 6.15 -24.30
N LEU A 144 -13.35 6.46 -25.28
CA LEU A 144 -11.90 6.33 -25.15
C LEU A 144 -11.32 7.30 -24.13
N PHE A 145 -11.78 8.57 -24.12
CA PHE A 145 -11.38 9.54 -23.10
C PHE A 145 -11.85 9.14 -21.71
N PHE A 146 -13.09 8.65 -21.58
CA PHE A 146 -13.61 8.16 -20.30
C PHE A 146 -12.78 6.97 -19.79
N SER A 147 -12.48 6.01 -20.65
CA SER A 147 -11.59 4.90 -20.32
C SER A 147 -10.18 5.35 -19.95
N ALA A 148 -9.62 6.34 -20.66
CA ALA A 148 -8.30 6.89 -20.32
C ALA A 148 -8.29 7.57 -18.95
N ILE A 149 -9.36 8.30 -18.60
CA ILE A 149 -9.53 8.89 -17.26
C ILE A 149 -9.60 7.78 -16.21
N LEU A 150 -10.37 6.72 -16.44
CA LEU A 150 -10.43 5.58 -15.52
C LEU A 150 -9.08 4.87 -15.36
N SER A 151 -8.35 4.65 -16.44
CA SER A 151 -6.98 4.12 -16.39
C SER A 151 -6.06 5.02 -15.56
N CYS A 152 -6.17 6.35 -15.71
CA CYS A 152 -5.42 7.30 -14.91
C CYS A 152 -5.78 7.21 -13.41
N TRP A 153 -7.06 7.05 -13.08
CA TRP A 153 -7.50 6.86 -11.69
C TRP A 153 -6.98 5.55 -11.09
N ILE A 154 -7.01 4.46 -11.84
CA ILE A 154 -6.47 3.16 -11.40
C ILE A 154 -4.95 3.27 -11.20
N GLN A 155 -4.23 3.90 -12.13
CA GLN A 155 -2.79 4.13 -12.00
C GLN A 155 -2.48 4.98 -10.76
N PHE A 156 -3.24 6.04 -10.54
CA PHE A 156 -3.11 6.90 -9.37
C PHE A 156 -3.36 6.13 -8.07
N PHE A 157 -4.35 5.22 -8.06
CA PHE A 157 -4.60 4.33 -6.93
C PHE A 157 -3.38 3.46 -6.61
N PHE A 158 -2.79 2.77 -7.59
CA PHE A 158 -1.59 1.95 -7.36
C PHE A 158 -0.39 2.78 -6.91
N LEU A 159 -0.20 3.97 -7.49
CA LEU A 159 0.85 4.90 -7.08
C LEU A 159 0.70 5.27 -5.60
N LEU A 160 -0.52 5.61 -5.17
CA LEU A 160 -0.81 5.91 -3.76
C LEU A 160 -0.59 4.70 -2.85
N GLN A 161 -1.03 3.50 -3.25
CA GLN A 161 -0.79 2.29 -2.45
C GLN A 161 0.70 2.02 -2.27
N ASN A 162 1.49 2.15 -3.33
CA ASN A 162 2.95 1.98 -3.25
C ASN A 162 3.58 3.03 -2.33
N TRP A 163 3.17 4.29 -2.43
CA TRP A 163 3.66 5.35 -1.53
C TRP A 163 3.29 5.08 -0.06
N LEU A 164 2.07 4.62 0.23
CA LEU A 164 1.66 4.29 1.60
C LEU A 164 2.41 3.08 2.15
N GLN A 165 2.79 2.12 1.30
CA GLN A 165 3.59 0.97 1.70
C GLN A 165 5.04 1.36 2.00
N GLU A 166 5.63 2.23 1.19
CA GLU A 166 7.01 2.71 1.37
C GLU A 166 7.15 3.73 2.50
N TYR A 167 6.14 4.59 2.69
CA TYR A 167 6.12 5.70 3.65
C TYR A 167 4.86 5.67 4.54
N PRO A 168 4.74 4.70 5.46
CA PRO A 168 3.59 4.58 6.35
C PRO A 168 3.34 5.83 7.24
N SER A 169 4.35 6.66 7.53
CA SER A 169 4.09 7.91 8.26
C SER A 169 3.25 8.93 7.52
N LEU A 170 3.10 8.80 6.19
CA LEU A 170 2.14 9.60 5.43
C LEU A 170 0.72 9.41 5.98
N MET A 171 0.38 8.23 6.53
CA MET A 171 -0.91 8.01 7.17
C MET A 171 -1.09 8.81 8.47
N ALA A 172 0.01 9.13 9.14
CA ALA A 172 0.02 9.94 10.36
C ALA A 172 -0.15 11.45 10.04
N ASP A 173 0.36 11.92 8.88
CA ASP A 173 0.31 13.32 8.44
C ASP A 173 -1.12 13.91 8.31
N GLU A 174 -1.20 15.24 8.34
CA GLU A 174 -2.42 16.04 8.15
C GLU A 174 -2.58 16.47 6.69
N PHE A 175 -3.48 15.82 5.95
CA PHE A 175 -3.84 16.22 4.58
C PHE A 175 -4.97 17.26 4.50
N THR A 176 -5.17 18.07 5.55
CA THR A 176 -6.27 19.05 5.62
C THR A 176 -6.23 20.10 4.51
N ARG A 177 -5.06 20.35 3.93
CA ARG A 177 -4.86 21.27 2.80
C ARG A 177 -4.81 20.59 1.42
N SER A 178 -5.05 19.28 1.35
CA SER A 178 -5.04 18.54 0.09
C SER A 178 -6.39 18.65 -0.61
N ALA A 179 -6.38 18.94 -1.92
CA ALA A 179 -7.57 18.90 -2.76
C ALA A 179 -7.96 17.47 -3.18
N PHE A 180 -7.08 16.49 -2.96
CA PHE A 180 -7.21 15.13 -3.50
C PHE A 180 -7.32 14.04 -2.42
N VAL A 181 -6.82 14.30 -1.21
CA VAL A 181 -6.74 13.29 -0.14
C VAL A 181 -7.43 13.84 1.10
N VAL A 182 -8.47 13.15 1.57
CA VAL A 182 -9.19 13.49 2.81
C VAL A 182 -9.02 12.35 3.80
N LYS A 183 -8.59 12.67 5.02
CA LYS A 183 -8.42 11.70 6.09
C LYS A 183 -9.79 11.34 6.66
N VAL A 184 -10.27 10.12 6.37
CA VAL A 184 -11.58 9.63 6.85
C VAL A 184 -11.50 9.10 8.28
N ALA A 185 -10.32 8.68 8.74
CA ALA A 185 -10.05 8.30 10.13
C ALA A 185 -8.60 8.66 10.52
N SER A 186 -8.44 9.31 11.66
CA SER A 186 -7.15 9.64 12.26
C SER A 186 -6.68 8.51 13.18
N SER A 187 -5.87 7.59 12.66
CA SER A 187 -5.05 6.71 13.50
C SER A 187 -3.71 7.42 13.75
N THR A 188 -3.48 7.88 14.98
CA THR A 188 -2.23 8.50 15.45
C THR A 188 -1.24 7.46 16.00
N GLN A 189 -1.53 6.17 15.87
CA GLN A 189 -0.76 5.11 16.55
C GLN A 189 0.30 4.43 15.67
N ASN A 190 0.42 4.82 14.40
CA ASN A 190 1.20 4.08 13.40
C ASN A 190 2.34 4.87 12.74
N SER A 191 2.75 6.02 13.27
CA SER A 191 3.93 6.70 12.71
C SER A 191 5.18 5.85 12.97
N ARG A 192 6.04 5.74 11.96
CA ARG A 192 7.37 5.10 12.08
C ARG A 192 8.20 5.75 13.19
N GLY A 193 8.06 7.06 13.40
CA GLY A 193 8.70 7.78 14.50
C GLY A 193 8.31 7.25 15.90
N VAL A 194 7.04 6.94 16.14
CA VAL A 194 6.60 6.33 17.41
C VAL A 194 7.20 4.93 17.59
N MET A 195 7.25 4.12 16.52
CA MET A 195 7.93 2.81 16.57
C MET A 195 9.41 2.96 16.90
N PHE A 196 10.08 3.96 16.29
CA PHE A 196 11.48 4.29 16.55
C PHE A 196 11.71 4.63 18.02
N LEU A 197 10.86 5.47 18.61
CA LEU A 197 10.94 5.87 20.03
C LEU A 197 10.63 4.73 21.00
N ASN A 198 9.73 3.81 20.64
CA ASN A 198 9.42 2.63 21.46
C ASN A 198 10.58 1.63 21.47
N LEU A 199 11.24 1.44 20.32
CA LEU A 199 12.46 0.63 20.24
C LEU A 199 13.64 1.30 20.96
N ALA A 200 13.77 2.63 20.85
CA ALA A 200 14.78 3.39 21.57
C ALA A 200 14.60 3.28 23.08
N GLU A 201 13.36 3.36 23.59
CA GLU A 201 13.08 3.09 25.01
C GLU A 201 13.53 1.69 25.42
N THR A 202 13.26 0.68 24.59
CA THR A 202 13.59 -0.70 24.91
C THR A 202 15.10 -0.90 25.01
N ALA A 203 15.85 -0.39 24.02
CA ALA A 203 17.31 -0.41 24.03
C ALA A 203 17.90 0.42 25.20
N LEU A 204 17.26 1.54 25.55
CA LEU A 204 17.64 2.37 26.69
C LEU A 204 17.50 1.60 28.02
N ARG A 205 16.38 0.92 28.23
CA ARG A 205 16.13 0.09 29.44
C ARG A 205 17.15 -1.04 29.54
N GLU A 206 17.37 -1.76 28.44
CA GLU A 206 18.35 -2.86 28.38
C GLU A 206 19.77 -2.42 28.75
N ARG A 207 20.13 -1.17 28.45
CA ARG A 207 21.47 -0.63 28.70
C ARG A 207 21.62 0.04 30.06
N LEU A 208 20.63 0.82 30.50
CA LEU A 208 20.76 1.66 31.71
C LEU A 208 20.29 0.96 32.98
N GLU A 209 19.27 0.10 32.93
CA GLU A 209 18.77 -0.60 34.14
C GLU A 209 19.83 -1.51 34.82
N PRO A 210 20.68 -2.27 34.08
CA PRO A 210 21.73 -3.07 34.71
C PRO A 210 23.00 -2.28 35.08
N ALA A 211 23.14 -1.03 34.61
CA ALA A 211 24.34 -0.23 34.80
C ALA A 211 24.37 0.48 36.17
N PRO A 212 25.55 0.63 36.80
CA PRO A 212 25.68 1.39 38.04
C PRO A 212 25.42 2.89 37.79
N TRP A 213 24.90 3.60 38.80
CA TRP A 213 24.47 5.00 38.65
C TRP A 213 25.54 5.92 38.04
N GLY A 214 26.80 5.81 38.46
CA GLY A 214 27.88 6.64 37.90
C GLY A 214 28.14 6.41 36.41
N GLU A 215 27.90 5.20 35.89
CA GLU A 215 27.96 4.94 34.44
C GLU A 215 26.75 5.51 33.71
N VAL A 216 25.57 5.46 34.33
CA VAL A 216 24.34 6.06 33.80
C VAL A 216 24.45 7.58 33.72
N GLU A 217 24.99 8.23 34.75
CA GLU A 217 25.22 9.68 34.71
C GLU A 217 26.18 10.06 33.59
N ARG A 218 27.30 9.34 33.45
CA ARG A 218 28.23 9.57 32.35
C ARG A 218 27.53 9.38 31.00
N TRP A 219 26.74 8.33 30.84
CA TRP A 219 25.97 8.08 29.63
C TRP A 219 25.02 9.25 29.31
N LEU A 220 24.35 9.80 30.34
CA LEU A 220 23.46 10.95 30.19
C LEU A 220 24.21 12.23 29.81
N PHE A 221 25.41 12.47 30.34
CA PHE A 221 26.21 13.64 29.97
C PHE A 221 26.85 13.53 28.58
N GLU A 222 27.08 12.32 28.08
CA GLU A 222 27.65 12.06 26.74
C GLU A 222 26.56 11.88 25.68
N THR A 223 25.46 12.65 25.76
CA THR A 223 24.29 12.52 24.88
C THR A 223 24.64 12.61 23.39
N ASP A 224 25.56 13.51 23.03
CA ASP A 224 26.02 13.72 21.64
C ASP A 224 26.69 12.48 21.01
N ILE A 225 27.21 11.57 21.85
CA ILE A 225 27.89 10.34 21.40
C ILE A 225 26.95 9.15 21.55
N GLU A 226 26.21 9.09 22.66
CA GLU A 226 25.41 7.92 23.00
C GLU A 226 24.07 7.85 22.27
N ILE A 227 23.44 8.98 21.92
CA ILE A 227 22.19 8.99 21.15
C ILE A 227 22.39 8.47 19.72
N PRO A 228 23.42 8.91 18.95
CA PRO A 228 23.67 8.31 17.63
C PRO A 228 23.98 6.81 17.68
N ARG A 229 24.61 6.34 18.77
CA ARG A 229 24.83 4.89 18.99
C ARG A 229 23.53 4.15 19.25
N LEU A 230 22.66 4.73 20.07
CA LEU A 230 21.31 4.22 20.33
C LEU A 230 20.48 4.16 19.04
N GLU A 231 20.54 5.22 18.23
CA GLU A 231 19.87 5.30 16.93
C GLU A 231 20.29 4.16 16.00
N GLU A 232 21.60 3.92 15.87
CA GLU A 232 22.15 2.83 15.05
C GLU A 232 21.72 1.45 15.55
N GLU A 233 21.61 1.27 16.86
CA GLU A 233 21.09 0.04 17.45
C GLU A 233 19.60 -0.17 17.14
N VAL A 234 18.80 0.89 17.26
CA VAL A 234 17.37 0.86 16.91
C VAL A 234 17.18 0.55 15.42
N ARG A 235 17.97 1.17 14.54
CA ARG A 235 17.94 0.96 13.09
C ARG A 235 18.23 -0.49 12.68
N ARG A 236 19.00 -1.23 13.49
CA ARG A 236 19.24 -2.67 13.27
C ARG A 236 18.06 -3.55 13.68
N ARG A 237 17.22 -3.09 14.61
CA ARG A 237 16.08 -3.83 15.14
C ARG A 237 14.77 -3.52 14.39
N ILE A 238 14.64 -2.35 13.78
CA ILE A 238 13.42 -1.95 13.06
C ILE A 238 13.29 -2.68 11.70
N PRO A 239 12.09 -3.13 11.29
CA PRO A 239 11.88 -3.71 9.96
C PRO A 239 12.20 -2.68 8.88
N ARG A 240 13.09 -3.01 7.94
CA ARG A 240 13.56 -2.07 6.93
C ARG A 240 12.40 -1.45 6.12
N ALA A 241 12.36 -0.12 6.08
CA ALA A 241 11.63 0.65 5.08
C ALA A 241 12.49 1.78 4.52
N GLU A 242 12.15 2.23 3.32
CA GLU A 242 12.79 3.38 2.68
C GLU A 242 12.65 4.67 3.49
N GLU A 243 11.63 4.72 4.35
CA GLU A 243 11.36 5.82 5.25
C GLU A 243 12.39 5.94 6.40
N ASP A 244 13.04 4.86 6.83
CA ASP A 244 13.86 4.84 8.05
C ASP A 244 15.09 5.77 7.99
N ARG A 245 15.56 6.09 6.78
CA ARG A 245 16.66 7.04 6.55
C ARG A 245 16.25 8.51 6.70
N LEU A 246 14.94 8.78 6.71
CA LEU A 246 14.37 10.12 6.82
C LEU A 246 14.04 10.48 8.27
N TRP A 247 14.25 9.56 9.20
CA TRP A 247 14.11 9.79 10.64
C TRP A 247 15.48 10.00 11.28
N ASN A 248 15.59 11.08 12.05
CA ASN A 248 16.77 11.37 12.87
C ASN A 248 16.39 11.35 14.36
N LEU A 249 17.21 10.72 15.20
CA LEU A 249 16.96 10.66 16.64
C LEU A 249 17.85 11.66 17.38
N GLU A 250 17.23 12.51 18.18
CA GLU A 250 17.92 13.45 19.05
C GLU A 250 17.49 13.22 20.49
N GLY A 251 18.38 13.53 21.43
CA GLY A 251 18.15 13.41 22.86
C GLY A 251 18.55 14.69 23.58
N GLU A 252 17.70 15.14 24.49
CA GLU A 252 17.97 16.28 25.36
C GLU A 252 17.82 15.85 26.82
N VAL A 253 18.86 16.05 27.63
CA VAL A 253 18.83 15.72 29.05
C VAL A 253 18.53 16.98 29.86
N SER A 254 17.54 16.88 30.73
CA SER A 254 17.18 17.92 31.69
C SER A 254 17.27 17.40 33.12
N ALA A 255 17.63 18.26 34.05
CA ALA A 255 17.68 17.90 35.47
C ALA A 255 16.24 17.65 35.98
N GLY A 256 16.01 16.47 36.57
CA GLY A 256 14.75 16.09 37.19
C GLY A 256 14.88 15.98 38.72
N ASN A 257 13.77 16.00 39.44
CA ASN A 257 13.76 15.71 40.88
C ASN A 257 12.97 14.42 41.13
N PRO A 258 13.58 13.30 41.61
CA PRO A 258 14.97 13.07 42.02
C PRO A 258 15.81 12.27 40.98
N GLY A 259 16.24 12.89 39.87
CA GLY A 259 16.98 12.18 38.82
C GLY A 259 17.21 13.00 37.55
N TYR A 260 17.12 12.37 36.39
CA TYR A 260 17.23 13.04 35.09
C TYR A 260 16.00 12.75 34.23
N ALA A 261 15.58 13.72 33.43
CA ALA A 261 14.57 13.54 32.40
C ALA A 261 15.24 13.61 31.03
N LEU A 262 15.30 12.45 30.36
CA LEU A 262 15.79 12.31 28.99
C LEU A 262 14.61 12.47 28.02
N THR A 263 14.62 13.52 27.23
CA THR A 263 13.64 13.76 26.16
C THR A 263 14.20 13.23 24.85
N LEU A 264 13.63 12.15 24.32
CA LEU A 264 13.94 11.61 23.00
C LEU A 264 13.00 12.23 21.96
N ARG A 265 13.56 12.75 20.87
CA ARG A 265 12.81 13.31 19.74
C ARG A 265 13.22 12.60 18.45
N ALA A 266 12.24 12.07 17.73
CA ALA A 266 12.43 11.53 16.39
C ALA A 266 11.95 12.58 15.38
N PHE A 267 12.89 13.19 14.65
CA PHE A 267 12.63 14.23 13.66
C PHE A 267 12.40 13.64 12.28
N TRP A 268 11.34 14.10 11.62
CA TRP A 268 11.06 13.78 10.23
C TRP A 268 11.78 14.76 9.30
N LEU A 269 12.73 14.25 8.51
CA LEU A 269 13.50 15.00 7.50
C LEU A 269 12.95 14.84 6.08
N GLY A 270 11.90 14.04 5.91
CA GLY A 270 11.28 13.78 4.61
C GLY A 270 10.28 14.85 4.17
N PRO A 271 9.65 14.66 3.01
CA PRO A 271 8.55 15.50 2.57
C PRO A 271 7.39 15.44 3.58
N SER A 272 6.81 16.58 3.94
CA SER A 272 5.62 16.62 4.79
C SER A 272 4.64 17.68 4.32
N SER A 273 3.41 17.60 4.81
CA SER A 273 2.35 18.57 4.51
C SER A 273 2.69 20.01 4.93
N ARG A 274 3.63 20.19 5.87
CA ARG A 274 4.13 21.48 6.34
C ARG A 274 5.62 21.65 5.98
N PRO A 275 6.06 22.85 5.57
CA PRO A 275 7.47 23.08 5.22
C PRO A 275 8.42 22.89 6.42
N ASP A 276 7.92 23.07 7.63
CA ASP A 276 8.72 23.06 8.86
C ASP A 276 9.00 21.65 9.40
N GLY A 277 8.32 20.62 8.87
CA GLY A 277 8.44 19.25 9.37
C GLY A 277 7.71 19.00 10.69
N TYR A 278 7.91 17.80 11.24
CA TYR A 278 7.32 17.35 12.49
C TYR A 278 8.25 16.40 13.23
N TYR A 279 7.98 16.18 14.51
CA TYR A 279 8.70 15.21 15.31
C TYR A 279 7.75 14.44 16.21
N ALA A 280 8.11 13.20 16.51
CA ALA A 280 7.54 12.45 17.62
C ALA A 280 8.43 12.64 18.84
N GLN A 281 7.86 12.69 20.04
CA GLN A 281 8.65 12.84 21.26
C GLN A 281 8.26 11.83 22.33
N LYS A 282 9.23 11.49 23.18
CA LYS A 282 9.03 10.63 24.33
C LYS A 282 9.94 11.06 25.47
N VAL A 283 9.38 11.22 26.65
CA VAL A 283 10.13 11.64 27.84
C VAL A 283 10.34 10.43 28.76
N CYS A 284 11.59 10.21 29.16
CA CYS A 284 12.01 9.13 30.03
C CYS A 284 12.58 9.69 31.34
N SER A 285 11.95 9.36 32.46
CA SER A 285 12.44 9.63 33.81
C SER A 285 13.42 8.55 34.23
N ILE A 286 14.65 8.96 34.54
CA ILE A 286 15.74 8.08 34.95
C ILE A 286 16.09 8.43 36.39
N THR A 287 15.84 7.49 37.30
CA THR A 287 16.00 7.71 38.75
C THR A 287 16.85 6.64 39.39
N GLU A 288 17.63 7.03 40.39
CA GLU A 288 18.39 6.12 41.21
C GLU A 288 17.46 5.35 42.18
N ARG A 289 17.57 4.03 42.19
CA ARG A 289 16.85 3.16 43.11
C ARG A 289 17.83 2.56 44.12
N PRO A 290 17.63 2.78 45.44
CA PRO A 290 18.43 2.11 46.45
C PRO A 290 18.15 0.61 46.43
N ASN A 291 19.19 -0.19 46.18
CA ASN A 291 19.12 -1.64 46.31
C ASN A 291 19.08 -1.97 47.81
N ARG A 292 17.90 -2.30 48.35
CA ARG A 292 17.81 -2.85 49.70
C ARG A 292 17.98 -4.36 49.65
N VAL A 293 19.22 -4.83 49.80
CA VAL A 293 19.47 -6.25 50.09
C VAL A 293 19.35 -6.44 51.59
N THR A 294 18.23 -6.99 52.07
CA THR A 294 18.09 -7.41 53.47
C THR A 294 18.64 -8.82 53.62
N THR A 295 19.92 -8.95 53.95
CA THR A 295 20.49 -10.26 54.29
C THR A 295 20.18 -10.58 55.75
N THR A 296 19.09 -11.30 56.00
CA THR A 296 18.75 -11.78 57.34
C THR A 296 19.49 -13.10 57.62
N ALA A 297 20.71 -13.03 58.17
CA ALA A 297 21.31 -14.18 58.83
C ALA A 297 20.64 -14.35 60.22
N PRO A 298 20.22 -15.57 60.62
CA PRO A 298 19.59 -15.77 61.93
C PRO A 298 20.61 -15.51 63.05
N GLY A 299 20.39 -14.44 63.83
CA GLY A 299 21.13 -14.17 65.07
C GLY A 299 22.15 -13.02 65.04
N GLN A 300 22.25 -12.23 63.97
CA GLN A 300 23.10 -11.02 63.93
C GLN A 300 22.29 -9.75 63.61
N ALA A 301 22.71 -8.62 64.19
CA ALA A 301 22.15 -7.31 63.87
C ALA A 301 22.28 -7.02 62.36
N PRO A 302 21.31 -6.35 61.73
CA PRO A 302 21.33 -6.10 60.29
C PRO A 302 22.53 -5.23 59.91
N THR A 303 23.54 -5.84 59.28
CA THR A 303 24.65 -5.12 58.66
C THR A 303 24.17 -4.63 57.29
N VAL A 304 23.90 -3.33 57.17
CA VAL A 304 23.59 -2.68 55.89
C VAL A 304 24.89 -2.57 55.10
N ILE A 305 25.13 -3.50 54.18
CA ILE A 305 26.16 -3.33 53.16
C ILE A 305 25.57 -2.38 52.10
N PRO A 306 26.24 -1.28 51.70
CA PRO A 306 25.78 -0.45 50.60
C PRO A 306 25.81 -1.30 49.31
N ALA A 307 24.66 -1.84 48.94
CA ALA A 307 24.50 -2.55 47.67
C ALA A 307 24.51 -1.51 46.53
N ALA A 308 25.13 -1.89 45.41
CA ALA A 308 25.20 -1.06 44.20
C ALA A 308 23.80 -0.51 43.86
N THR A 309 23.68 0.81 43.74
CA THR A 309 22.42 1.47 43.41
C THR A 309 21.98 1.05 42.01
N ALA A 310 20.71 0.65 41.91
CA ALA A 310 20.12 0.18 40.67
C ALA A 310 19.44 1.36 39.96
N THR A 311 19.36 1.32 38.64
CA THR A 311 18.73 2.39 37.85
C THR A 311 17.30 1.98 37.48
N GLN A 312 16.36 2.93 37.50
CA GLN A 312 15.02 2.72 36.98
C GLN A 312 14.73 3.71 35.85
N VAL A 313 14.27 3.19 34.70
CA VAL A 313 13.85 3.99 33.55
C VAL A 313 12.33 3.88 33.39
N VAL A 314 11.63 5.00 33.47
CA VAL A 314 10.18 5.08 33.26
C VAL A 314 9.89 6.10 32.18
N CYS A 315 9.39 5.66 31.02
CA CYS A 315 9.02 6.56 29.93
C CYS A 315 7.51 6.74 29.83
N GLU A 316 7.11 7.96 29.44
CA GLU A 316 5.72 8.29 29.10
C GLU A 316 5.34 7.68 27.74
N GLN A 317 4.05 7.69 27.40
CA GLN A 317 3.63 7.31 26.05
C GLN A 317 4.19 8.30 25.03
N ALA A 318 4.64 7.79 23.88
CA ALA A 318 5.12 8.63 22.80
C ALA A 318 3.98 9.55 22.33
N VAL A 319 4.25 10.84 22.25
CA VAL A 319 3.33 11.83 21.68
C VAL A 319 3.69 11.95 20.20
N ASP A 320 2.73 11.62 19.34
CA ASP A 320 2.90 11.68 17.89
C ASP A 320 2.62 13.11 17.36
N LEU A 321 3.37 13.50 16.32
CA LEU A 321 3.16 14.71 15.52
C LEU A 321 3.13 16.03 16.30
N ASN A 322 4.22 16.34 16.99
CA ASN A 322 4.49 17.73 17.35
C ASN A 322 5.05 18.47 16.14
N TRP A 323 4.30 19.47 15.69
CA TRP A 323 4.75 20.35 14.62
C TRP A 323 5.90 21.21 15.12
N ILE A 324 6.95 21.32 14.30
CA ILE A 324 8.01 22.28 14.56
C ILE A 324 7.36 23.67 14.44
N THR A 325 7.23 24.35 15.57
CA THR A 325 6.74 25.73 15.54
C THR A 325 7.87 26.60 15.01
N PRO A 326 7.63 27.44 13.98
CA PRO A 326 8.64 28.38 13.54
C PRO A 326 8.95 29.28 14.72
N THR A 327 10.21 29.28 15.17
CA THR A 327 10.69 30.31 16.07
C THR A 327 10.42 31.65 15.38
N PRO A 328 9.74 32.61 16.01
CA PRO A 328 9.56 33.92 15.42
C PRO A 328 10.95 34.48 15.17
N VAL A 329 11.31 34.62 13.90
CA VAL A 329 12.51 35.35 13.49
C VAL A 329 12.25 36.78 13.93
N ILE A 330 12.75 37.14 15.13
CA ILE A 330 12.82 38.53 15.55
C ILE A 330 13.76 39.18 14.54
N PRO A 331 13.27 40.10 13.69
CA PRO A 331 14.15 40.80 12.77
C PRO A 331 15.21 41.51 13.62
N PRO A 332 16.49 41.53 13.20
CA PRO A 332 17.59 42.05 14.01
C PRO A 332 17.53 43.57 14.29
N ASN A 333 16.39 44.24 14.07
CA ASN A 333 16.18 45.68 14.25
C ASN A 333 14.78 46.00 14.83
N ALA A 334 14.35 45.31 15.87
CA ALA A 334 13.21 45.75 16.68
C ALA A 334 13.70 46.06 18.10
N GLU A 335 14.04 47.35 18.26
CA GLU A 335 14.55 48.10 19.43
C GLU A 335 16.02 47.95 19.84
#